data_AF-A0A9J6H6M2-F1
#
_entry.id   AF-A0A9J6H6M2-F1
#
_cell.length_a   1.000
_cell.length_b   1.000
_cell.length_c   1.000
_cell.angle_alpha   90.00
_cell.angle_beta   90.00
_cell.angle_gamma   90.00
#
_symmetry.space_group_name_H-M   'P 1'
#
loop_
_entity.id
_entity.type
_entity.pdbx_description
1 polymer ?
#
loop_
_entity_poly.entity_id
_entity_poly.type
_entity_poly.pdbx_seq_one_letter_code
_entity_poly.pdbx_strand_id
1 'polypeptide(L)' 'MPKITNAHLEPNSFDKMKVDLAFQLFSDQVIKALFIYREHIRSSYETVQPTEDFVKRNESPDSCDDIADKPDGAEAR' A
#
# COMPACT_ATOMS: atom_id res chain seq x y z
N MET A 1 -0.38 17.71 -2.60
CA MET A 1 0.67 16.82 -3.12
C MET A 1 0.79 15.66 -2.15
N PRO A 2 0.67 14.40 -2.60
CA PRO A 2 0.91 13.27 -1.70
C PRO A 2 2.33 13.42 -1.14
N LYS A 3 2.51 13.22 0.16
CA LYS A 3 3.77 13.46 0.88
C LYS A 3 4.82 12.38 0.60
N ILE A 4 4.88 11.89 -0.64
CA ILE A 4 5.79 10.84 -1.05
C ILE A 4 7.19 11.45 -1.20
N THR A 5 8.14 10.81 -0.56
CA THR A 5 9.56 11.17 -0.56
C THR A 5 10.38 9.92 -0.89
N ASN A 6 11.70 10.07 -1.08
CA ASN A 6 12.54 8.90 -1.36
C ASN A 6 12.50 7.85 -0.24
N ALA A 7 12.20 8.24 1.01
CA ALA A 7 12.06 7.29 2.12
C ALA A 7 10.90 6.28 1.91
N HIS A 8 9.96 6.54 1.01
CA HIS A 8 8.89 5.62 0.67
C HIS A 8 9.32 4.56 -0.36
N LEU A 9 10.25 4.90 -1.24
CA LEU A 9 10.73 4.03 -2.33
C LEU A 9 12.01 3.29 -1.93
N GLU A 10 12.90 3.96 -1.21
CA GLU A 10 14.19 3.48 -0.75
C GLU A 10 14.35 3.70 0.77
N PRO A 11 13.53 3.03 1.61
CA PRO A 11 13.61 3.20 3.06
C PRO A 11 14.92 2.63 3.61
N ASN A 12 15.61 3.41 4.46
CA ASN A 12 16.73 2.90 5.27
C ASN A 12 16.23 1.97 6.39
N SER A 13 17.15 1.40 7.18
CA SER A 13 16.82 0.46 8.25
C SER A 13 15.85 1.02 9.31
N PHE A 14 15.86 2.33 9.57
CA PHE A 14 14.93 2.97 10.48
C PHE A 14 13.58 3.25 9.83
N ASP A 15 13.58 3.70 8.58
CA ASP A 15 12.37 4.02 7.85
C ASP A 15 11.51 2.79 7.56
N LYS A 16 12.14 1.61 7.40
CA LYS A 16 11.41 0.33 7.28
C LYS A 16 10.52 0.00 8.48
N MET A 17 10.82 0.57 9.66
CA MET A 17 10.01 0.38 10.87
C MET A 17 8.84 1.37 10.96
N LYS A 18 8.78 2.38 10.09
CA LYS A 18 7.74 3.42 10.10
C LYS A 18 6.57 2.98 9.23
N VAL A 19 5.56 2.39 9.87
CA VAL A 19 4.32 1.97 9.20
C VAL A 19 3.63 3.16 8.50
N ASP A 20 3.77 4.37 9.04
CA ASP A 20 3.24 5.60 8.43
C ASP A 20 3.70 5.82 6.97
N LEU A 21 4.93 5.42 6.62
CA LEU A 21 5.42 5.54 5.24
C LEU A 21 4.66 4.59 4.31
N ALA A 22 4.38 3.37 4.77
CA ALA A 22 3.58 2.41 4.01
C ALA A 22 2.13 2.89 3.87
N PHE A 23 1.51 3.39 4.95
CA PHE A 23 0.15 3.95 4.90
C PHE A 23 0.05 5.14 3.93
N GLN A 24 1.06 6.02 3.91
CA GLN A 24 1.08 7.14 2.97
C GLN A 24 1.25 6.66 1.53
N LEU A 25 2.11 5.67 1.29
CA LEU A 25 2.38 5.11 -0.03
C LEU A 25 1.17 4.36 -0.62
N PHE A 26 0.42 3.66 0.22
CA PHE A 26 -0.78 2.91 -0.19
C PHE A 26 -2.08 3.66 0.12
N SER A 27 -2.00 4.99 0.13
CA SER A 27 -3.16 5.84 0.38
C SER A 27 -3.91 6.22 -0.90
N ASP A 28 -5.15 6.61 -0.68
CA ASP A 28 -6.07 7.24 -1.61
C ASP A 28 -5.47 8.47 -2.34
N GLN A 29 -4.52 9.16 -1.72
CA GLN A 29 -3.82 10.30 -2.34
C GLN A 29 -2.91 9.86 -3.48
N VAL A 30 -2.34 8.65 -3.42
CA VAL A 30 -1.49 8.11 -4.48
C VAL A 30 -2.32 7.72 -5.70
N ILE A 31 -3.52 7.17 -5.50
CA ILE A 31 -4.47 6.90 -6.61
C ILE A 31 -4.82 8.20 -7.34
N LYS A 32 -5.16 9.27 -6.59
CA LYS A 32 -5.46 10.59 -7.16
C LYS A 32 -4.25 11.15 -7.94
N ALA A 33 -3.05 10.94 -7.44
CA ALA A 33 -1.83 11.36 -8.14
C ALA A 33 -1.58 10.55 -9.43
N LEU A 34 -1.74 9.22 -9.40
CA LEU A 34 -1.64 8.38 -10.59
C LEU A 34 -2.61 8.83 -11.68
N PHE A 35 -3.85 9.18 -11.29
CA PHE A 35 -4.83 9.73 -12.22
C PHE A 35 -4.40 11.07 -12.83
N ILE A 36 -3.92 12.01 -12.02
CA ILE A 36 -3.47 13.34 -12.48
C ILE A 36 -2.26 13.23 -13.42
N TYR A 37 -1.30 12.36 -13.10
CA TYR A 37 -0.05 12.21 -13.85
C TYR A 37 -0.10 11.12 -14.93
N ARG A 38 -1.25 10.50 -15.18
CA ARG A 38 -1.40 9.35 -16.09
C ARG A 38 -0.79 9.57 -17.48
N GLU A 39 -0.92 10.77 -18.04
CA GLU A 39 -0.39 11.08 -19.38
C GLU A 39 1.13 11.14 -19.37
N HIS A 40 1.72 11.67 -18.31
CA HIS A 40 3.17 11.68 -18.13
C HIS A 40 3.71 10.27 -17.92
N ILE A 41 3.02 9.46 -17.11
CA ILE A 41 3.40 8.06 -16.85
C ILE A 41 3.28 7.22 -18.12
N ARG A 42 2.28 7.46 -18.96
CA ARG A 42 2.07 6.74 -20.24
C ARG A 42 3.23 6.91 -21.23
N SER A 43 4.05 7.94 -21.07
CA SER A 43 5.27 8.11 -21.88
C SER A 43 6.33 7.05 -21.60
N SER A 44 6.33 6.48 -20.39
CA SER A 44 7.35 5.55 -19.89
C SER A 44 6.79 4.16 -19.59
N TYR A 45 5.48 4.04 -19.38
CA TYR A 45 4.79 2.81 -19.00
C TYR A 45 3.49 2.65 -19.79
N GLU A 46 3.11 1.42 -20.14
CA GLU A 46 1.91 1.16 -20.95
C GLU A 46 0.61 1.48 -20.20
N THR A 47 0.54 1.14 -18.92
CA THR A 47 -0.66 1.35 -18.09
C THR A 47 -0.31 1.55 -16.62
N VAL A 48 -1.18 2.29 -15.91
CA VAL A 48 -1.12 2.50 -14.46
C VAL A 48 -2.07 1.60 -13.67
N GLN A 49 -2.99 0.89 -14.35
CA GLN A 49 -4.03 0.08 -13.71
C GLN A 49 -3.48 -0.94 -12.70
N PRO A 50 -2.41 -1.71 -12.98
CA PRO A 50 -1.92 -2.70 -12.02
C PRO A 50 -1.52 -2.08 -10.68
N THR A 51 -0.91 -0.89 -10.72
CA THR A 51 -0.51 -0.16 -9.52
C THR A 51 -1.72 0.42 -8.79
N GLU A 52 -2.68 1.00 -9.51
CA GLU A 52 -3.92 1.49 -8.92
C GLU A 52 -4.70 0.38 -8.21
N ASP A 53 -4.85 -0.78 -8.85
CA ASP A 53 -5.56 -1.92 -8.28
C ASP A 53 -4.84 -2.47 -7.04
N PHE A 54 -3.50 -2.45 -7.05
CA PHE A 54 -2.72 -2.83 -5.89
C PHE A 54 -2.92 -1.86 -4.72
N VAL A 55 -2.86 -0.55 -4.96
CA VAL A 55 -3.06 0.46 -3.91
C VAL A 55 -4.48 0.35 -3.33
N LYS A 56 -5.51 0.22 -4.17
CA LYS A 56 -6.91 0.06 -3.73
C LYS A 56 -7.12 -1.16 -2.83
N ARG A 57 -6.43 -2.28 -3.11
CA ARG A 57 -6.50 -3.48 -2.26
C ARG A 57 -5.89 -3.27 -0.87
N ASN A 58 -4.87 -2.42 -0.76
CA ASN A 58 -4.19 -2.14 0.51
C ASN A 58 -4.79 -0.96 1.27
N GLU A 59 -5.73 -0.22 0.65
CA GLU A 59 -6.42 0.91 1.28
C GLU A 59 -7.41 0.48 2.36
N SER A 60 -7.84 -0.79 2.41
CA SER A 60 -8.76 -1.29 3.45
C SER A 60 -8.01 -1.73 4.72
N PRO A 61 -7.97 -0.91 5.78
CA PRO A 61 -7.36 -1.29 7.07
C PRO A 61 -8.11 -2.42 7.77
N ASP A 62 -9.38 -2.66 7.42
CA ASP A 62 -10.23 -3.68 8.07
C ASP A 62 -9.88 -5.13 7.68
N SER A 63 -8.94 -5.36 6.74
CA SER A 63 -8.55 -6.73 6.36
C SER A 63 -7.64 -7.44 7.37
N CYS A 64 -7.13 -6.73 8.37
CA CYS A 64 -6.31 -7.32 9.44
C CYS A 64 -7.12 -7.78 10.66
N ASP A 65 -8.40 -7.40 10.79
CA ASP A 65 -9.25 -7.82 11.92
C ASP A 65 -9.78 -9.27 11.77
N ASP A 66 -9.67 -9.87 10.58
CA ASP A 66 -10.08 -11.28 10.33
C ASP A 66 -9.02 -12.32 10.73
N ILE A 67 -7.85 -11.90 11.25
CA ILE A 67 -6.83 -12.81 11.81
C ILE A 67 -6.82 -12.75 13.34
N ALA A 68 -8.00 -12.61 13.95
CA ALA A 68 -8.17 -12.83 15.38
C ALA A 68 -9.01 -14.09 15.61
N ASP A 69 -8.39 -15.07 16.25
CA ASP A 69 -8.98 -16.23 16.93
C ASP A 69 -9.46 -17.42 16.07
N LYS A 70 -8.51 -18.30 15.70
CA LYS A 70 -8.79 -19.73 15.79
C LYS A 70 -8.07 -20.25 17.04
N PRO A 71 -8.79 -20.74 18.07
CA PRO A 71 -8.14 -21.36 19.21
C PRO A 71 -7.43 -22.63 18.76
N ASP A 72 -6.10 -22.62 18.89
CA ASP A 72 -5.27 -23.81 18.85
C ASP A 72 -5.70 -24.74 20.00
N GLY A 73 -6.02 -26.00 19.67
CA GLY A 73 -6.14 -27.06 20.67
C GLY A 73 -7.47 -27.79 20.67
N ALA A 74 -7.71 -28.63 19.66
CA ALA A 74 -8.50 -29.84 19.82
C ALA A 74 -7.53 -31.04 19.83
N GLU A 75 -6.86 -31.27 20.96
CA GLU A 75 -6.34 -32.60 21.28
C GLU A 75 -7.53 -33.53 21.50
N ALA A 76 -7.87 -34.30 20.47
CA ALA A 76 -8.77 -35.44 20.60
C ALA A 76 -7.97 -36.61 21.22
N ARG A 77 -8.29 -36.94 22.47
CA ARG A 77 -8.06 -38.26 23.06
C ARG A 77 -9.29 -39.13 22.89
#